data_AF-A0A1V5X5Q1-F1
#
_entry.id   AF-A0A1V5X5Q1-F1
#
_cell.length_a   1.000
_cell.length_b   1.000
_cell.length_c   1.000
_cell.angle_alpha   90.00
_cell.angle_beta   90.00
_cell.angle_gamma   90.00
#
_symmetry.space_group_name_H-M   'P 1'
#
loop_
_entity.id
_entity.type
_entity.pdbx_description
1 polymer ?
#
loop_
_entity_poly.entity_id
_entity_poly.type
_entity_poly.pdbx_seq_one_letter_code
_entity_poly.pdbx_strand_id
1 'polypeptide(L)'
;MSSQGSPSQSQGDDTPPVIEWFGGPIETPAILSHDNAPSESLTLIWAKISEGARGTTPVRPDELIAKARSSLQSAIENPIIGQPERPTRVRVPTEELAEELRGGFPDIEFVCAPVPELVEILQIINHLTASSETTGLASLASFLTEQLMLGFFQAIAALFRAAPWKYVISEQAFFYITIKKLNIRCGVVTLPGRRDKERGFSLYPDAQAFWDCTVSLPATPDDSLPNTLDHFTLEFIEADKVSREFRKTIEEKGWEIAAANAYPRLAVINDTHFLPPTQETVLLSEVIARTLTLAIERIKNLPKGTERFEDCTQTFTVPSCVGEVEVSLVRFSFEPSLDDPSSPTLMSIMASVCRRDGFNDDTFRTMLENELMIAFEQSPEAADLDDIHACQIVMDLAADRFNHTISTLGPNHLHELIFEFIPAYSLLDESEAKWFIDVIRALYKFLKRRYGLKQADDCLRVLEGDAAQKLRNALSDCRVVKMLKVIRTAGTYAGFDLDTKEGTEAWRQALQDGPMPSFFQQLASSSAQGSSQKTPDKSKAKRKAARKARKKNR
;
A
#
# COMPACT_ATOMS: atom_id res chain seq x y z
N MET A 1 -74.82 9.40 -0.97
CA MET A 1 -73.85 10.51 -0.95
C MET A 1 -72.63 10.04 -0.17
N SER A 2 -71.53 9.90 -0.91
CA SER A 2 -70.11 9.95 -0.52
C SER A 2 -69.63 9.25 0.77
N SER A 3 -69.04 8.06 0.59
CA SER A 3 -68.05 7.44 1.47
C SER A 3 -66.67 7.62 0.83
N GLN A 4 -65.74 8.31 1.50
CA GLN A 4 -64.36 8.50 1.04
C GLN A 4 -63.52 7.26 1.33
N GLY A 5 -62.96 6.66 0.27
CA GLY A 5 -62.00 5.56 0.33
C GLY A 5 -60.56 6.07 0.52
N SER A 6 -59.81 5.37 1.36
CA SER A 6 -58.38 5.53 1.58
C SER A 6 -57.56 5.17 0.32
N PRO A 7 -56.44 5.85 0.03
CA PRO A 7 -55.63 5.55 -1.14
C PRO A 7 -54.72 4.34 -0.90
N SER A 8 -54.79 3.44 -1.89
CA SER A 8 -54.02 2.21 -2.06
C SER A 8 -52.51 2.43 -2.04
N GLN A 9 -51.83 1.46 -1.42
CA GLN A 9 -50.39 1.24 -1.52
C GLN A 9 -49.95 1.09 -2.99
N SER A 10 -48.83 1.73 -3.32
CA SER A 10 -48.15 1.64 -4.61
C SER A 10 -47.57 0.25 -4.82
N GLN A 11 -48.00 -0.41 -5.90
CA GLN A 11 -47.36 -1.59 -6.48
C GLN A 11 -45.89 -1.28 -6.79
N GLY A 12 -45.00 -2.11 -6.25
CA GLY A 12 -43.60 -2.18 -6.68
C GLY A 12 -43.52 -2.79 -8.08
N ASP A 13 -42.59 -2.28 -8.86
CA ASP A 13 -42.21 -2.76 -10.17
C ASP A 13 -41.62 -4.18 -10.01
N ASP A 14 -42.41 -5.19 -10.38
CA ASP A 14 -42.10 -6.62 -10.19
C ASP A 14 -41.33 -7.14 -11.41
N THR A 15 -40.20 -6.50 -11.72
CA THR A 15 -39.28 -7.03 -12.75
C THR A 15 -38.47 -8.17 -12.11
N PRO A 16 -38.51 -9.39 -12.66
CA PRO A 16 -37.74 -10.51 -12.10
C PRO A 16 -36.24 -10.15 -12.04
N PRO A 17 -35.50 -10.61 -11.01
CA PRO A 17 -34.08 -10.33 -10.91
C PRO A 17 -33.34 -10.86 -12.14
N VAL A 18 -32.51 -10.02 -12.75
CA VAL A 18 -31.70 -10.40 -13.91
C VAL A 18 -30.62 -11.37 -13.44
N ILE A 19 -30.71 -12.62 -13.89
CA ILE A 19 -29.70 -13.66 -13.66
C ILE A 19 -28.78 -13.63 -14.87
N GLU A 20 -27.66 -12.91 -14.75
CA GLU A 20 -26.66 -12.78 -15.81
C GLU A 20 -25.58 -13.85 -15.67
N TRP A 21 -25.41 -14.63 -16.74
CA TRP A 21 -24.30 -15.56 -16.92
C TRP A 21 -23.37 -15.05 -18.02
N PHE A 22 -22.16 -15.59 -18.05
CA PHE A 22 -21.22 -15.39 -19.14
C PHE A 22 -20.63 -16.73 -19.56
N GLY A 23 -20.17 -16.80 -20.81
CA GLY A 23 -19.50 -18.01 -21.29
C GLY A 23 -18.84 -17.87 -22.63
N GLY A 24 -17.99 -18.83 -22.94
CA GLY A 24 -17.19 -18.83 -24.16
C GLY A 24 -16.08 -19.86 -24.11
N PRO A 25 -15.36 -20.02 -25.23
CA PRO A 25 -14.25 -20.95 -25.31
C PRO A 25 -13.02 -20.39 -24.58
N ILE A 26 -12.31 -21.28 -23.90
CA ILE A 26 -10.96 -21.03 -23.40
C ILE A 26 -10.03 -22.14 -23.89
N GLU A 27 -8.75 -21.81 -24.08
CA GLU A 27 -7.70 -22.80 -24.35
C GLU A 27 -7.26 -23.44 -23.03
N THR A 28 -7.59 -24.72 -22.82
CA THR A 28 -7.18 -25.44 -21.60
C THR A 28 -5.84 -26.13 -21.80
N PRO A 29 -4.88 -26.02 -20.84
CA PRO A 29 -3.62 -26.75 -20.91
C PRO A 29 -3.82 -28.27 -20.96
N ALA A 30 -2.96 -28.97 -21.69
CA ALA A 30 -3.06 -30.41 -21.96
C ALA A 30 -3.12 -31.31 -20.70
N ILE A 31 -2.77 -30.81 -19.51
CA ILE A 31 -2.70 -31.57 -18.26
C ILE A 31 -4.10 -31.92 -17.69
N LEU A 32 -5.16 -31.19 -18.06
CA LEU A 32 -6.55 -31.54 -17.67
C LEU A 32 -7.24 -32.49 -18.66
N SER A 33 -6.58 -32.83 -19.75
CA SER A 33 -7.12 -33.78 -20.71
C SER A 33 -6.95 -35.18 -20.16
N HIS A 34 -8.03 -35.77 -19.65
CA HIS A 34 -8.08 -37.21 -19.36
C HIS A 34 -7.55 -38.00 -20.57
N ASP A 35 -6.34 -38.58 -20.46
CA ASP A 35 -5.62 -39.60 -21.26
C ASP A 35 -5.93 -39.82 -22.76
N ASN A 36 -6.66 -38.95 -23.45
CA ASN A 36 -7.05 -39.12 -24.86
C ASN A 36 -7.60 -37.85 -25.54
N ALA A 37 -7.51 -36.65 -24.95
CA ALA A 37 -7.94 -35.44 -25.67
C ALA A 37 -6.85 -34.99 -26.67
N PRO A 38 -7.22 -34.66 -27.91
CA PRO A 38 -6.27 -34.18 -28.92
C PRO A 38 -5.63 -32.85 -28.50
N SER A 39 -4.40 -32.61 -28.96
CA SER A 39 -3.52 -31.46 -28.67
C SER A 39 -4.11 -30.05 -28.97
N GLU A 40 -5.36 -29.97 -29.44
CA GLU A 40 -6.08 -28.76 -29.84
C GLU A 40 -7.50 -28.75 -29.24
N SER A 41 -7.64 -29.07 -27.96
CA SER A 41 -8.95 -29.04 -27.28
C SER A 41 -9.22 -27.69 -26.62
N LEU A 42 -10.31 -27.02 -27.00
CA LEU A 42 -10.89 -25.90 -26.27
C LEU A 42 -11.82 -26.42 -25.17
N THR A 43 -12.08 -25.60 -24.16
CA THR A 43 -13.15 -25.87 -23.19
C THR A 43 -14.16 -24.74 -23.24
N LEU A 44 -15.42 -25.07 -23.49
CA LEU A 44 -16.54 -24.13 -23.33
C LEU A 44 -16.90 -24.04 -21.85
N ILE A 45 -16.90 -22.82 -21.31
CA ILE A 45 -17.28 -22.54 -19.92
C ILE A 45 -18.54 -21.70 -19.88
N TRP A 46 -19.42 -22.01 -18.92
CA TRP A 46 -20.57 -21.19 -18.52
C TRP A 46 -20.45 -20.86 -17.04
N ALA A 47 -20.57 -19.59 -16.66
CA ALA A 47 -20.33 -19.13 -15.30
C ALA A 47 -21.23 -17.96 -14.90
N LYS A 48 -21.38 -17.78 -13.59
CA LYS A 48 -22.10 -16.66 -12.95
C LYS A 48 -21.11 -15.86 -12.12
N ILE A 49 -21.10 -14.53 -12.26
CA ILE A 49 -20.08 -13.63 -11.66
C ILE A 49 -19.93 -13.84 -10.15
N SER A 50 -21.03 -14.10 -9.43
CA SER A 50 -21.02 -14.28 -7.98
C SER A 50 -20.80 -15.71 -7.50
N GLU A 51 -20.85 -16.72 -8.38
CA GLU A 51 -20.94 -18.14 -7.98
C GLU A 51 -20.00 -19.07 -8.77
N GLY A 52 -19.24 -18.54 -9.73
CA GLY A 52 -18.24 -19.29 -10.47
C GLY A 52 -18.82 -20.15 -11.60
N ALA A 53 -18.06 -21.17 -12.01
CA ALA A 53 -18.40 -22.03 -13.15
C ALA A 53 -19.63 -22.91 -12.85
N ARG A 54 -20.62 -22.83 -13.75
CA ARG A 54 -21.83 -23.67 -13.76
C ARG A 54 -21.64 -24.91 -14.63
N GLY A 55 -20.86 -24.84 -15.70
CA GLY A 55 -20.62 -25.98 -16.57
C GLY A 55 -19.38 -25.81 -17.44
N THR A 56 -18.73 -26.92 -17.74
CA THR A 56 -17.55 -26.98 -18.59
C THR A 56 -17.67 -28.15 -19.57
N THR A 57 -17.41 -27.91 -20.85
CA THR A 57 -17.44 -28.97 -21.88
C THR A 57 -16.19 -28.88 -22.75
N PRO A 58 -15.35 -29.93 -22.80
CA PRO A 58 -14.26 -29.99 -23.76
C PRO A 58 -14.83 -30.11 -25.19
N VAL A 59 -14.34 -29.27 -26.09
CA VAL A 59 -14.76 -29.21 -27.49
C VAL A 59 -13.55 -29.04 -28.40
N ARG A 60 -13.65 -29.55 -29.62
CA ARG A 60 -12.68 -29.21 -30.66
C ARG A 60 -13.06 -27.86 -31.29
N PRO A 61 -12.10 -27.06 -31.81
CA PRO A 61 -12.39 -25.80 -32.47
C PRO A 61 -13.43 -25.91 -33.59
N ASP A 62 -13.39 -26.98 -34.37
CA ASP A 62 -14.33 -27.26 -35.46
C ASP A 62 -15.73 -27.70 -35.00
N GLU A 63 -15.88 -28.12 -33.74
CA GLU A 63 -17.15 -28.57 -33.14
C GLU A 63 -17.76 -27.54 -32.17
N LEU A 64 -17.08 -26.42 -31.93
CA LEU A 64 -17.42 -25.45 -30.88
C LEU A 64 -18.85 -24.92 -31.02
N ILE A 65 -19.19 -24.43 -32.20
CA ILE A 65 -20.52 -23.87 -32.48
C ILE A 65 -21.59 -24.97 -32.37
N ALA A 66 -21.35 -26.12 -32.99
CA ALA A 66 -22.28 -27.25 -32.97
C ALA A 66 -22.58 -27.78 -31.55
N LYS A 67 -21.61 -27.71 -30.62
CA LYS A 67 -21.77 -28.18 -29.24
C LYS A 67 -22.29 -27.12 -28.27
N ALA A 68 -22.28 -25.84 -28.64
CA ALA A 68 -22.61 -24.73 -27.76
C ALA A 68 -23.98 -24.88 -27.06
N ARG A 69 -25.02 -25.23 -27.82
CA ARG A 69 -26.39 -25.41 -27.28
C ARG A 69 -26.47 -26.52 -26.24
N SER A 70 -25.93 -27.69 -26.56
CA SER A 70 -25.92 -28.84 -25.67
C SER A 70 -25.11 -28.58 -24.39
N SER A 71 -24.00 -27.85 -24.51
CA SER A 71 -23.15 -27.45 -23.40
C SER A 71 -23.89 -26.51 -22.45
N LEU A 72 -24.57 -25.47 -22.97
CA LEU A 72 -25.35 -24.54 -22.14
C LEU A 72 -26.56 -25.24 -21.49
N GLN A 73 -27.28 -26.08 -22.24
CA GLN A 73 -28.40 -26.85 -21.67
C GLN A 73 -27.95 -27.72 -20.50
N SER A 74 -26.81 -28.41 -20.66
CA SER A 74 -26.24 -29.22 -19.59
C SER A 74 -25.85 -28.39 -18.36
N ALA A 75 -25.31 -27.18 -18.55
CA ALA A 75 -24.97 -26.29 -17.44
C ALA A 75 -26.20 -25.76 -16.69
N ILE A 76 -27.33 -25.58 -17.39
CA ILE A 76 -28.61 -25.19 -16.80
C ILE A 76 -29.22 -26.34 -15.99
N GLU A 77 -29.24 -27.55 -16.56
CA GLU A 77 -29.91 -28.71 -15.96
C GLU A 77 -29.08 -29.39 -14.87
N ASN A 78 -27.75 -29.44 -15.05
CA ASN A 78 -26.82 -30.18 -14.21
C ASN A 78 -25.59 -29.33 -13.89
N PRO A 79 -25.72 -28.25 -13.10
CA PRO A 79 -24.61 -27.38 -12.80
C PRO A 79 -23.56 -28.08 -11.92
N ILE A 80 -22.27 -27.75 -12.13
CA ILE A 80 -21.15 -28.23 -11.32
C ILE A 80 -21.30 -27.74 -9.86
N ILE A 81 -21.75 -26.50 -9.68
CA ILE A 81 -21.96 -25.86 -8.39
C ILE A 81 -23.33 -25.20 -8.37
N GLY A 82 -24.12 -25.48 -7.33
CA GLY A 82 -25.44 -24.89 -7.09
C GLY A 82 -26.60 -25.77 -7.53
N GLN A 83 -27.81 -25.22 -7.44
CA GLN A 83 -29.03 -25.88 -7.95
C GLN A 83 -29.25 -25.52 -9.43
N PRO A 84 -29.95 -26.35 -10.21
CA PRO A 84 -30.35 -26.02 -11.57
C PRO A 84 -31.03 -24.64 -11.64
N GLU A 85 -30.47 -23.75 -12.45
CA GLU A 85 -30.89 -22.35 -12.57
C GLU A 85 -30.84 -21.95 -14.05
N ARG A 86 -31.89 -21.29 -14.54
CA ARG A 86 -31.92 -20.74 -15.90
C ARG A 86 -31.48 -19.27 -15.88
N PRO A 87 -30.48 -18.85 -16.69
CA PRO A 87 -30.14 -17.45 -16.84
C PRO A 87 -31.23 -16.70 -17.62
N THR A 88 -31.42 -15.43 -17.29
CA THR A 88 -32.22 -14.52 -18.11
C THR A 88 -31.39 -13.87 -19.20
N ARG A 89 -30.07 -13.77 -18.99
CA ARG A 89 -29.12 -13.14 -19.91
C ARG A 89 -27.80 -13.89 -19.92
N VAL A 90 -27.21 -14.09 -21.11
CA VAL A 90 -25.89 -14.71 -21.29
C VAL A 90 -25.02 -13.83 -22.17
N ARG A 91 -23.84 -13.47 -21.68
CA ARG A 91 -22.82 -12.74 -22.44
C ARG A 91 -21.79 -13.69 -23.05
N VAL A 92 -21.49 -13.50 -24.33
CA VAL A 92 -20.53 -14.33 -25.09
C VAL A 92 -19.58 -13.46 -25.94
N PRO A 93 -18.37 -13.93 -26.25
CA PRO A 93 -17.34 -13.11 -26.90
C PRO A 93 -17.53 -12.93 -28.43
N THR A 94 -18.35 -13.75 -29.09
CA THR A 94 -18.53 -13.71 -30.56
C THR A 94 -20.01 -13.73 -30.95
N GLU A 95 -20.34 -13.04 -32.04
CA GLU A 95 -21.72 -13.00 -32.55
C GLU A 95 -22.18 -14.36 -33.08
N GLU A 96 -21.27 -15.12 -33.70
CA GLU A 96 -21.54 -16.47 -34.21
C GLU A 96 -22.02 -17.42 -33.09
N LEU A 97 -21.38 -17.36 -31.91
CA LEU A 97 -21.79 -18.12 -30.75
C LEU A 97 -23.14 -17.62 -30.19
N ALA A 98 -23.38 -16.31 -30.20
CA ALA A 98 -24.65 -15.73 -29.75
C ALA A 98 -25.82 -16.15 -30.65
N GLU A 99 -25.65 -16.09 -31.97
CA GLU A 99 -26.67 -16.50 -32.96
C GLU A 99 -27.04 -17.97 -32.82
N GLU A 100 -26.03 -18.85 -32.69
CA GLU A 100 -26.27 -20.27 -32.50
C GLU A 100 -27.08 -20.51 -31.23
N LEU A 101 -26.75 -19.85 -30.11
CA LEU A 101 -27.48 -20.02 -28.85
C LEU A 101 -28.91 -19.47 -28.91
N ARG A 102 -29.14 -18.31 -29.56
CA ARG A 102 -30.50 -17.76 -29.75
C ARG A 102 -31.42 -18.74 -30.47
N GLY A 103 -30.90 -19.50 -31.43
CA GLY A 103 -31.67 -20.51 -32.15
C GLY A 103 -32.16 -21.68 -31.26
N GLY A 104 -31.53 -21.92 -30.11
CA GLY A 104 -31.92 -22.98 -29.17
C GLY A 104 -32.68 -22.50 -27.92
N PHE A 105 -32.62 -21.20 -27.63
CA PHE A 105 -33.09 -20.62 -26.37
C PHE A 105 -33.79 -19.27 -26.61
N PRO A 106 -35.05 -19.28 -27.08
CA PRO A 106 -35.77 -18.05 -27.44
C PRO A 106 -36.07 -17.15 -26.23
N ASP A 107 -36.07 -17.73 -25.02
CA ASP A 107 -36.45 -17.05 -23.78
C ASP A 107 -35.24 -16.46 -23.02
N ILE A 108 -34.02 -16.58 -23.56
CA ILE A 108 -32.78 -16.08 -22.94
C ILE A 108 -32.18 -14.97 -23.82
N GLU A 109 -31.82 -13.84 -23.21
CA GLU A 109 -31.14 -12.76 -23.92
C GLU A 109 -29.65 -13.10 -24.12
N PHE A 110 -29.20 -13.22 -25.37
CA PHE A 110 -27.78 -13.41 -25.70
C PHE A 110 -27.15 -12.13 -26.22
N VAL A 111 -26.10 -11.68 -25.54
CA VAL A 111 -25.37 -10.44 -25.86
C VAL A 111 -23.93 -10.76 -26.23
N CYS A 112 -23.53 -10.34 -27.43
CA CYS A 112 -22.14 -10.34 -27.84
C CYS A 112 -21.43 -9.12 -27.21
N ALA A 113 -20.52 -9.37 -26.28
CA ALA A 113 -19.72 -8.35 -25.61
C ALA A 113 -18.43 -8.95 -25.04
N PRO A 114 -17.36 -8.16 -24.83
CA PRO A 114 -16.12 -8.65 -24.25
C PRO A 114 -16.37 -9.37 -22.93
N VAL A 115 -15.71 -10.50 -22.68
CA VAL A 115 -15.84 -11.32 -21.46
C VAL A 115 -14.49 -11.41 -20.74
N PRO A 116 -14.02 -10.33 -20.08
CA PRO A 116 -12.75 -10.35 -19.36
C PRO A 116 -12.68 -11.42 -18.25
N GLU A 117 -13.83 -11.80 -17.70
CA GLU A 117 -13.94 -12.82 -16.65
C GLU A 117 -13.47 -14.21 -17.13
N LEU A 118 -13.55 -14.51 -18.43
CA LEU A 118 -12.97 -15.76 -18.98
C LEU A 118 -11.45 -15.76 -18.92
N VAL A 119 -10.80 -14.58 -18.99
CA VAL A 119 -9.35 -14.45 -18.84
C VAL A 119 -8.94 -14.73 -17.39
N GLU A 120 -9.71 -14.25 -16.42
CA GLU A 120 -9.49 -14.52 -14.99
C GLU A 120 -9.66 -16.01 -14.68
N ILE A 121 -10.71 -16.65 -15.21
CA ILE A 121 -10.90 -18.10 -15.06
C ILE A 121 -9.74 -18.89 -15.69
N LEU A 122 -9.27 -18.49 -16.86
CA LEU A 122 -8.12 -19.12 -17.50
C LEU A 122 -6.85 -18.97 -16.65
N GLN A 123 -6.63 -17.82 -16.02
CA GLN A 123 -5.52 -17.62 -15.08
C GLN A 123 -5.62 -18.55 -13.88
N ILE A 124 -6.82 -18.75 -13.32
CA ILE A 124 -7.06 -19.69 -12.21
C ILE A 124 -6.85 -21.14 -12.66
N ILE A 125 -7.31 -21.54 -13.84
CA ILE A 125 -7.10 -22.90 -14.37
C ILE A 125 -5.62 -23.15 -14.64
N ASN A 126 -4.92 -22.18 -15.23
CA ASN A 126 -3.47 -22.25 -15.40
C ASN A 126 -2.77 -22.36 -14.04
N HIS A 127 -3.27 -21.68 -13.01
CA HIS A 127 -2.76 -21.78 -11.65
C HIS A 127 -2.97 -23.17 -11.02
N LEU A 128 -4.17 -23.76 -11.16
CA LEU A 128 -4.49 -25.11 -10.65
C LEU A 128 -3.76 -26.23 -11.39
N THR A 129 -3.41 -26.01 -12.67
CA THR A 129 -2.75 -26.99 -13.52
C THR A 129 -1.24 -26.82 -13.59
N ALA A 130 -0.70 -25.71 -13.06
CA ALA A 130 0.72 -25.48 -12.86
C ALA A 130 1.27 -26.34 -11.71
N SER A 131 1.17 -27.66 -11.85
CA SER A 131 1.95 -28.64 -11.08
C SER A 131 3.38 -28.77 -11.60
N SER A 132 3.79 -27.91 -12.55
CA SER A 132 5.20 -27.71 -12.91
C SER A 132 5.63 -26.30 -12.52
N GLU A 133 6.47 -26.27 -11.50
CA GLU A 133 7.20 -25.15 -10.90
C GLU A 133 8.00 -24.23 -11.86
N THR A 134 7.88 -24.40 -13.18
CA THR A 134 8.76 -23.81 -14.20
C THR A 134 8.02 -23.05 -15.30
N THR A 135 6.69 -23.02 -15.29
CA THR A 135 5.87 -22.53 -16.41
C THR A 135 5.45 -21.06 -16.30
N GLY A 136 5.59 -20.42 -15.13
CA GLY A 136 5.05 -19.06 -14.87
C GLY A 136 5.62 -17.98 -15.79
N LEU A 137 6.95 -17.77 -15.77
CA LEU A 137 7.60 -16.76 -16.61
C LEU A 137 7.48 -17.09 -18.12
N ALA A 138 7.56 -18.37 -18.47
CA ALA A 138 7.47 -18.83 -19.85
C ALA A 138 6.09 -18.55 -20.47
N SER A 139 5.02 -18.77 -19.71
CA SER A 139 3.65 -18.50 -20.15
C SER A 139 3.36 -17.01 -20.30
N LEU A 140 4.04 -16.13 -19.56
CA LEU A 140 3.83 -14.68 -19.64
C LEU A 140 4.64 -14.03 -20.73
N ALA A 141 5.81 -14.58 -21.04
CA ALA A 141 6.71 -14.04 -22.04
C ALA A 141 6.05 -13.86 -23.43
N SER A 142 5.02 -14.65 -23.75
CA SER A 142 4.21 -14.51 -24.97
C SER A 142 3.25 -13.31 -24.97
N PHE A 143 2.89 -12.78 -23.80
CA PHE A 143 1.92 -11.69 -23.64
C PHE A 143 2.57 -10.36 -23.22
N LEU A 144 3.85 -10.38 -22.82
CA LEU A 144 4.59 -9.20 -22.42
C LEU A 144 5.29 -8.54 -23.61
N THR A 145 5.57 -7.23 -23.49
CA THR A 145 6.31 -6.51 -24.53
C THR A 145 7.75 -7.02 -24.62
N GLU A 146 8.26 -7.13 -25.85
CA GLU A 146 9.63 -7.60 -26.10
C GLU A 146 10.68 -6.72 -25.41
N GLN A 147 10.41 -5.41 -25.31
CA GLN A 147 11.27 -4.46 -24.61
C GLN A 147 11.35 -4.71 -23.10
N LEU A 148 10.23 -5.05 -22.45
CA LEU A 148 10.22 -5.38 -21.01
C LEU A 148 11.00 -6.67 -20.74
N MET A 149 10.78 -7.71 -21.56
CA MET A 149 11.52 -8.97 -21.40
C MET A 149 13.02 -8.79 -21.63
N LEU A 150 13.40 -8.01 -22.66
CA LEU A 150 14.81 -7.69 -22.90
C LEU A 150 15.44 -6.95 -21.72
N GLY A 151 14.76 -5.91 -21.21
CA GLY A 151 15.21 -5.15 -20.04
C GLY A 151 15.37 -6.02 -18.80
N PHE A 152 14.38 -6.87 -18.53
CA PHE A 152 14.39 -7.84 -17.44
C PHE A 152 15.59 -8.80 -17.55
N PHE A 153 15.77 -9.51 -18.66
CA PHE A 153 16.87 -10.49 -18.79
C PHE A 153 18.25 -9.83 -18.67
N GLN A 154 18.45 -8.64 -19.24
CA GLN A 154 19.69 -7.88 -19.08
C GLN A 154 19.96 -7.51 -17.61
N ALA A 155 18.94 -7.00 -16.91
CA ALA A 155 19.05 -6.62 -15.50
C ALA A 155 19.37 -7.82 -14.62
N ILE A 156 18.70 -8.95 -14.83
CA ILE A 156 18.91 -10.17 -14.07
C ILE A 156 20.30 -10.76 -14.34
N ALA A 157 20.76 -10.77 -15.59
CA ALA A 157 22.12 -11.20 -15.93
C ALA A 157 23.18 -10.34 -15.24
N ALA A 158 22.99 -9.02 -15.21
CA ALA A 158 23.87 -8.09 -14.50
C ALA A 158 23.89 -8.35 -12.99
N LEU A 159 22.72 -8.54 -12.36
CA LEU A 159 22.59 -8.87 -10.95
C LEU A 159 23.36 -10.16 -10.59
N PHE A 160 23.22 -11.19 -11.42
CA PHE A 160 23.92 -12.46 -11.20
C PHE A 160 25.44 -12.30 -11.20
N ARG A 161 25.97 -11.52 -12.14
CA ARG A 161 27.41 -11.21 -12.21
C ARG A 161 27.87 -10.36 -11.03
N ALA A 162 27.06 -9.38 -10.61
CA ALA A 162 27.34 -8.54 -9.46
C ALA A 162 27.45 -9.37 -8.17
N ALA A 163 26.64 -10.42 -8.07
CA ALA A 163 26.60 -11.41 -7.00
C ALA A 163 26.40 -10.78 -5.60
N PRO A 164 25.29 -10.06 -5.37
CA PRO A 164 25.02 -9.34 -4.11
C PRO A 164 25.11 -10.22 -2.87
N TRP A 165 24.70 -11.49 -2.97
CA TRP A 165 24.78 -12.52 -1.93
C TRP A 165 26.21 -12.81 -1.44
N LYS A 166 27.26 -12.38 -2.15
CA LYS A 166 28.65 -12.48 -1.66
C LYS A 166 29.05 -11.34 -0.72
N TYR A 167 28.30 -10.25 -0.72
CA TYR A 167 28.63 -9.02 0.01
C TYR A 167 27.68 -8.76 1.18
N VAL A 168 26.44 -9.24 1.07
CA VAL A 168 25.42 -9.16 2.11
C VAL A 168 25.32 -10.54 2.75
N ILE A 169 26.18 -10.80 3.74
CA ILE A 169 26.41 -12.15 4.31
C ILE A 169 25.51 -12.42 5.55
N SER A 170 24.92 -11.39 6.13
CA SER A 170 24.05 -11.56 7.31
C SER A 170 22.63 -11.97 6.91
N GLU A 171 22.13 -13.07 7.47
CA GLU A 171 20.71 -13.48 7.39
C GLU A 171 19.73 -12.43 7.94
N GLN A 172 20.25 -11.42 8.63
CA GLN A 172 19.49 -10.34 9.25
C GLN A 172 19.69 -8.98 8.55
N ALA A 173 20.36 -8.98 7.38
CA ALA A 173 20.51 -7.80 6.55
C ALA A 173 19.48 -7.83 5.42
N PHE A 174 18.58 -6.85 5.43
CA PHE A 174 17.62 -6.60 4.38
C PHE A 174 17.72 -5.15 3.92
N PHE A 175 17.07 -4.84 2.80
CA PHE A 175 16.99 -3.48 2.29
C PHE A 175 15.56 -2.99 2.33
N TYR A 176 15.36 -1.78 2.84
CA TYR A 176 14.15 -1.05 2.55
C TYR A 176 14.26 -0.39 1.19
N ILE A 177 13.20 -0.49 0.41
CA ILE A 177 13.12 0.06 -0.92
C ILE A 177 11.88 0.93 -1.11
N THR A 178 12.09 2.10 -1.71
CA THR A 178 11.03 3.01 -2.15
C THR A 178 11.15 3.20 -3.65
N ILE A 179 10.10 2.86 -4.38
CA ILE A 179 9.94 3.08 -5.82
C ILE A 179 8.61 3.80 -6.05
N LYS A 180 8.61 5.14 -5.91
CA LYS A 180 7.38 5.96 -5.99
C LYS A 180 6.59 5.74 -7.28
N LYS A 181 7.30 5.61 -8.41
CA LYS A 181 6.71 5.44 -9.75
C LYS A 181 5.97 4.10 -9.91
N LEU A 182 6.34 3.10 -9.11
CA LEU A 182 5.72 1.76 -9.09
C LEU A 182 4.94 1.52 -7.79
N ASN A 183 4.57 2.59 -7.08
CA ASN A 183 3.79 2.54 -5.84
C ASN A 183 4.38 1.68 -4.70
N ILE A 184 5.69 1.43 -4.71
CA ILE A 184 6.39 0.80 -3.58
C ILE A 184 6.90 1.90 -2.67
N ARG A 185 6.47 1.92 -1.42
CA ARG A 185 6.87 2.96 -0.45
C ARG A 185 7.89 2.46 0.56
N CYS A 186 7.68 1.27 1.11
CA CYS A 186 8.47 0.70 2.20
C CYS A 186 8.71 -0.80 2.00
N GLY A 187 8.92 -1.21 0.75
CA GLY A 187 9.12 -2.63 0.46
C GLY A 187 10.38 -3.16 1.14
N VAL A 188 10.36 -4.42 1.55
CA VAL A 188 11.52 -5.08 2.12
C VAL A 188 12.10 -6.03 1.10
N VAL A 189 13.35 -5.80 0.70
CA VAL A 189 14.11 -6.69 -0.18
C VAL A 189 15.06 -7.52 0.66
N THR A 190 14.91 -8.84 0.59
CA THR A 190 15.82 -9.78 1.24
C THR A 190 16.65 -10.52 0.22
N LEU A 191 17.92 -10.76 0.54
CA LEU A 191 18.79 -11.63 -0.21
C LEU A 191 18.88 -12.96 0.54
N PRO A 192 18.41 -14.09 -0.03
CA PRO A 192 18.53 -15.39 0.61
C PRO A 192 20.02 -15.66 0.90
N GLY A 193 20.32 -15.88 2.18
CA GLY A 193 21.68 -15.73 2.69
C GLY A 193 22.14 -16.92 3.52
N ARG A 194 22.26 -18.12 2.95
CA ARG A 194 23.18 -19.13 3.53
C ARG A 194 23.50 -20.38 2.73
N ARG A 195 22.98 -20.55 1.52
CA ARG A 195 23.26 -21.77 0.74
C ARG A 195 23.76 -21.38 -0.63
N ASP A 196 24.88 -21.96 -1.06
CA ASP A 196 25.46 -21.81 -2.41
C ASP A 196 24.48 -22.12 -3.56
N LYS A 197 23.29 -22.64 -3.23
CA LYS A 197 22.20 -23.07 -4.09
C LYS A 197 21.02 -22.10 -4.19
N GLU A 198 20.86 -21.16 -3.25
CA GLU A 198 19.72 -20.25 -3.21
C GLU A 198 20.23 -18.83 -3.53
N ARG A 199 20.14 -18.44 -4.80
CA ARG A 199 20.57 -17.12 -5.29
C ARG A 199 19.34 -16.40 -5.80
N GLY A 200 19.24 -15.11 -5.49
CA GLY A 200 18.05 -14.36 -5.84
C GLY A 200 17.80 -13.17 -4.94
N PHE A 201 16.55 -12.73 -4.92
CA PHE A 201 16.00 -11.84 -3.90
C PHE A 201 14.49 -12.06 -3.76
N SER A 202 13.94 -11.65 -2.63
CA SER A 202 12.49 -11.57 -2.43
C SER A 202 12.11 -10.15 -2.10
N LEU A 203 10.96 -9.68 -2.61
CA LEU A 203 10.37 -8.40 -2.27
C LEU A 203 9.07 -8.64 -1.49
N TYR A 204 9.03 -8.10 -0.29
CA TYR A 204 7.82 -7.97 0.53
C TYR A 204 7.27 -6.55 0.39
N PRO A 205 5.94 -6.38 0.39
CA PRO A 205 5.30 -5.08 0.16
C PRO A 205 5.61 -4.08 1.28
N ASP A 206 5.78 -4.56 2.51
CA ASP A 206 6.07 -3.75 3.70
C ASP A 206 6.83 -4.56 4.77
N ALA A 207 7.19 -3.89 5.88
CA ALA A 207 7.92 -4.53 6.97
C ALA A 207 7.08 -5.62 7.65
N GLN A 208 5.78 -5.38 7.81
CA GLN A 208 4.89 -6.32 8.46
C GLN A 208 4.79 -7.63 7.67
N ALA A 209 4.62 -7.56 6.36
CA ALA A 209 4.55 -8.71 5.48
C ALA A 209 5.84 -9.55 5.53
N PHE A 210 7.00 -8.88 5.55
CA PHE A 210 8.28 -9.55 5.75
C PHE A 210 8.33 -10.33 7.07
N TRP A 211 7.89 -9.73 8.18
CA TRP A 211 7.94 -10.37 9.49
C TRP A 211 6.90 -11.47 9.68
N ASP A 212 5.71 -11.29 9.12
CA ASP A 212 4.69 -12.34 9.11
C ASP A 212 5.19 -13.57 8.35
N CYS A 213 5.92 -13.38 7.24
CA CYS A 213 6.54 -14.49 6.51
C CYS A 213 7.76 -15.12 7.23
N THR A 214 8.57 -14.32 7.92
CA THR A 214 9.85 -14.80 8.48
C THR A 214 9.76 -15.32 9.92
N VAL A 215 8.83 -14.82 10.73
CA VAL A 215 8.73 -15.16 12.16
C VAL A 215 7.47 -15.98 12.50
N SER A 216 6.40 -15.86 11.72
CA SER A 216 5.15 -16.62 11.94
C SER A 216 5.12 -18.00 11.27
N LEU A 217 6.27 -18.60 10.92
CA LEU A 217 6.33 -20.01 10.55
C LEU A 217 6.37 -20.88 11.82
N PRO A 218 5.26 -21.49 12.27
CA PRO A 218 5.34 -22.58 13.23
C PRO A 218 6.16 -23.72 12.62
N ALA A 219 6.97 -24.39 13.44
CA ALA A 219 7.73 -25.58 13.05
C ALA A 219 6.84 -26.79 12.64
N THR A 220 5.52 -26.61 12.64
CA THR A 220 4.51 -27.61 12.28
C THR A 220 3.54 -27.01 11.27
N PRO A 221 3.27 -27.70 10.15
CA PRO A 221 2.30 -27.27 9.16
C PRO A 221 0.90 -27.55 9.70
N ASP A 222 0.30 -26.60 10.41
CA ASP A 222 -1.13 -26.64 10.73
C ASP A 222 -1.73 -25.22 10.72
N ASP A 223 -2.99 -25.18 10.30
CA ASP A 223 -3.67 -24.10 9.60
C ASP A 223 -3.83 -22.77 10.36
N SER A 224 -3.22 -21.72 9.81
CA SER A 224 -3.84 -20.43 9.46
C SER A 224 -2.75 -19.38 9.26
N LEU A 225 -2.17 -19.32 8.05
CA LEU A 225 -1.38 -18.15 7.66
C LEU A 225 -2.33 -16.96 7.53
N PRO A 226 -1.92 -15.73 7.90
CA PRO A 226 -2.69 -14.53 7.62
C PRO A 226 -2.93 -14.39 6.10
N ASN A 227 -4.21 -14.32 5.74
CA ASN A 227 -4.78 -14.57 4.41
C ASN A 227 -4.48 -13.52 3.31
N THR A 228 -3.34 -12.82 3.30
CA THR A 228 -3.11 -11.66 2.40
C THR A 228 -1.66 -11.36 2.01
N LEU A 229 -0.71 -12.29 2.12
CA LEU A 229 0.70 -11.96 1.92
C LEU A 229 1.14 -12.07 0.44
N ASP A 230 0.92 -11.01 -0.34
CA ASP A 230 1.46 -10.88 -1.70
C ASP A 230 2.94 -10.47 -1.65
N HIS A 231 3.87 -11.43 -1.69
CA HIS A 231 5.29 -11.16 -1.92
C HIS A 231 5.76 -11.87 -3.19
N PHE A 232 6.89 -11.47 -3.76
CA PHE A 232 7.45 -12.20 -4.90
C PHE A 232 8.91 -12.55 -4.68
N THR A 233 9.32 -13.67 -5.27
CA THR A 233 10.68 -14.17 -5.24
C THR A 233 11.23 -14.30 -6.65
N LEU A 234 12.46 -13.81 -6.84
CA LEU A 234 13.28 -14.08 -7.99
C LEU A 234 14.39 -15.03 -7.56
N GLU A 235 14.44 -16.20 -8.18
CA GLU A 235 15.47 -17.21 -7.96
C GLU A 235 16.26 -17.49 -9.23
N PHE A 236 17.52 -17.90 -9.08
CA PHE A 236 18.32 -18.42 -10.17
C PHE A 236 18.35 -19.94 -10.14
N ILE A 237 17.93 -20.56 -11.24
CA ILE A 237 17.88 -22.01 -11.39
C ILE A 237 18.80 -22.52 -12.52
N GLU A 238 19.07 -23.82 -12.46
CA GLU A 238 19.83 -24.57 -13.45
C GLU A 238 19.04 -24.75 -14.75
N ALA A 239 19.74 -24.79 -15.89
CA ALA A 239 19.14 -24.92 -17.22
C ALA A 239 18.27 -26.19 -17.39
N ASP A 240 18.60 -27.28 -16.69
CA ASP A 240 17.85 -28.54 -16.73
C ASP A 240 16.50 -28.46 -16.01
N LYS A 241 16.35 -27.49 -15.10
CA LYS A 241 15.10 -27.11 -14.44
C LYS A 241 14.28 -26.13 -15.27
N VAL A 242 14.67 -25.81 -16.50
CA VAL A 242 13.89 -24.94 -17.39
C VAL A 242 13.39 -25.76 -18.57
N SER A 243 12.11 -25.59 -18.93
CA SER A 243 11.51 -26.27 -20.07
C SER A 243 12.33 -26.04 -21.34
N ARG A 244 12.38 -27.05 -22.20
CA ARG A 244 13.19 -27.01 -23.42
C ARG A 244 12.66 -25.95 -24.38
N GLU A 245 11.34 -25.81 -24.44
CA GLU A 245 10.61 -24.84 -25.24
C GLU A 245 11.01 -23.42 -24.85
N PHE A 246 10.99 -23.11 -23.55
CA PHE A 246 11.34 -21.77 -23.08
C PHE A 246 12.82 -21.45 -23.28
N ARG A 247 13.73 -22.43 -23.08
CA ARG A 247 15.15 -22.25 -23.40
C ARG A 247 15.39 -21.93 -24.87
N LYS A 248 14.65 -22.60 -25.78
CA LYS A 248 14.70 -22.31 -27.21
C LYS A 248 14.20 -20.90 -27.51
N THR A 249 13.11 -20.47 -26.88
CA THR A 249 12.60 -19.08 -27.01
C THR A 249 13.63 -18.05 -26.53
N ILE A 250 14.27 -18.27 -25.38
CA ILE A 250 15.34 -17.40 -24.85
C ILE A 250 16.46 -17.25 -25.89
N GLU A 251 16.90 -18.37 -26.47
CA GLU A 251 17.96 -18.39 -27.49
C GLU A 251 17.53 -17.68 -28.78
N GLU A 252 16.34 -17.97 -29.30
CA GLU A 252 15.77 -17.36 -30.52
C GLU A 252 15.59 -15.84 -30.36
N LYS A 253 15.20 -15.38 -29.17
CA LYS A 253 15.01 -13.97 -28.84
C LYS A 253 16.30 -13.24 -28.45
N GLY A 254 17.41 -13.96 -28.30
CA GLY A 254 18.68 -13.39 -27.87
C GLY A 254 18.65 -12.81 -26.45
N TRP A 255 17.77 -13.33 -25.59
CA TRP A 255 17.70 -12.90 -24.19
C TRP A 255 18.91 -13.41 -23.42
N GLU A 256 19.57 -12.50 -22.71
CA GLU A 256 20.85 -12.77 -22.05
C GLU A 256 20.69 -13.65 -20.80
N ILE A 257 21.49 -14.71 -20.71
CA ILE A 257 21.62 -15.57 -19.53
C ILE A 257 23.08 -15.55 -19.08
N ALA A 258 23.33 -15.17 -17.82
CA ALA A 258 24.69 -14.94 -17.34
C ALA A 258 25.55 -16.22 -17.21
N ALA A 259 24.92 -17.37 -16.93
CA ALA A 259 25.55 -18.67 -16.76
C ALA A 259 24.50 -19.80 -16.86
N ALA A 260 24.94 -21.05 -17.02
CA ALA A 260 24.04 -22.21 -17.07
C ALA A 260 23.15 -22.38 -15.81
N ASN A 261 23.57 -21.81 -14.69
CA ASN A 261 22.84 -21.78 -13.41
C ASN A 261 22.25 -20.41 -13.06
N ALA A 262 21.98 -19.58 -14.09
CA ALA A 262 21.49 -18.22 -13.94
C ALA A 262 20.16 -18.00 -14.67
N TYR A 263 19.36 -19.04 -14.87
CA TYR A 263 18.03 -18.86 -15.45
C TYR A 263 17.09 -18.25 -14.40
N PRO A 264 16.38 -17.15 -14.71
CA PRO A 264 15.44 -16.56 -13.77
C PRO A 264 14.19 -17.42 -13.61
N ARG A 265 13.84 -17.69 -12.35
CA ARG A 265 12.53 -18.16 -11.93
C ARG A 265 11.90 -17.05 -11.11
N LEU A 266 10.82 -16.47 -11.64
CA LEU A 266 10.04 -15.46 -10.95
C LEU A 266 8.71 -16.07 -10.51
N ALA A 267 8.37 -15.90 -9.25
CA ALA A 267 7.11 -16.39 -8.70
C ALA A 267 6.53 -15.37 -7.72
N VAL A 268 5.23 -15.15 -7.81
CA VAL A 268 4.47 -14.41 -6.80
C VAL A 268 3.88 -15.44 -5.83
N ILE A 269 3.92 -15.16 -4.55
CA ILE A 269 3.48 -16.07 -3.49
C ILE A 269 2.36 -15.36 -2.75
N ASN A 270 1.21 -16.03 -2.60
CA ASN A 270 0.08 -15.57 -1.79
C ASN A 270 -0.47 -16.74 -0.97
N ASP A 271 -0.51 -16.58 0.36
CA ASP A 271 -1.11 -17.49 1.38
C ASP A 271 -0.47 -18.89 1.44
N THR A 272 -0.43 -19.64 0.34
CA THR A 272 0.38 -20.85 0.10
C THR A 272 0.57 -21.16 -1.41
N HIS A 273 0.12 -20.25 -2.27
CA HIS A 273 -0.05 -20.44 -3.71
C HIS A 273 1.03 -19.70 -4.50
N PHE A 274 1.63 -20.38 -5.47
CA PHE A 274 2.50 -19.74 -6.47
C PHE A 274 1.65 -19.15 -7.60
N LEU A 275 1.47 -17.84 -7.58
CA LEU A 275 0.84 -17.09 -8.64
C LEU A 275 1.84 -16.83 -9.79
N PRO A 276 1.39 -16.88 -11.06
CA PRO A 276 2.23 -16.46 -12.17
C PRO A 276 2.61 -14.99 -12.00
N PRO A 277 3.83 -14.58 -12.43
CA PRO A 277 4.20 -13.18 -12.37
C PRO A 277 3.22 -12.27 -13.15
N THR A 278 3.15 -11.01 -12.77
CA THR A 278 2.46 -10.00 -13.59
C THR A 278 3.47 -9.16 -14.38
N GLN A 279 2.99 -8.38 -15.35
CA GLN A 279 3.83 -7.36 -16.01
C GLN A 279 4.52 -6.44 -14.99
N GLU A 280 3.79 -6.06 -13.95
CA GLU A 280 4.30 -5.25 -12.85
C GLU A 280 5.39 -5.98 -12.05
N THR A 281 5.20 -7.28 -11.77
CA THR A 281 6.21 -8.08 -11.07
C THR A 281 7.52 -8.18 -11.87
N VAL A 282 7.42 -8.36 -13.19
CA VAL A 282 8.60 -8.40 -14.09
C VAL A 282 9.31 -7.04 -14.10
N LEU A 283 8.55 -5.94 -14.18
CA LEU A 283 9.10 -4.59 -14.14
C LEU A 283 9.76 -4.25 -12.80
N LEU A 284 9.11 -4.58 -11.67
CA LEU A 284 9.69 -4.44 -10.34
C LEU A 284 10.99 -5.24 -10.23
N SER A 285 11.00 -6.47 -10.76
CA SER A 285 12.19 -7.32 -10.75
C SER A 285 13.34 -6.72 -11.55
N GLU A 286 13.07 -6.15 -12.73
CA GLU A 286 14.06 -5.43 -13.53
C GLU A 286 14.66 -4.26 -12.72
N VAL A 287 13.80 -3.39 -12.19
CA VAL A 287 14.20 -2.17 -11.47
C VAL A 287 15.02 -2.51 -10.21
N ILE A 288 14.59 -3.50 -9.43
CA ILE A 288 15.30 -3.95 -8.24
C ILE A 288 16.66 -4.55 -8.61
N ALA A 289 16.72 -5.40 -9.63
CA ALA A 289 17.96 -6.03 -10.07
C ALA A 289 19.01 -5.00 -10.53
N ARG A 290 18.59 -3.97 -11.30
CA ARG A 290 19.47 -2.86 -11.69
C ARG A 290 19.95 -2.07 -10.47
N THR A 291 19.04 -1.76 -9.56
CA THR A 291 19.35 -0.98 -8.34
C THR A 291 20.35 -1.71 -7.46
N LEU A 292 20.11 -3.00 -7.18
CA LEU A 292 21.00 -3.83 -6.38
C LEU A 292 22.38 -3.96 -7.05
N THR A 293 22.44 -4.10 -8.37
CA THR A 293 23.70 -4.13 -9.12
C THR A 293 24.53 -2.87 -8.86
N LEU A 294 23.93 -1.68 -9.00
CA LEU A 294 24.60 -0.41 -8.73
C LEU A 294 24.99 -0.25 -7.26
N ALA A 295 24.11 -0.67 -6.34
CA ALA A 295 24.38 -0.61 -4.91
C ALA A 295 25.61 -1.45 -4.53
N ILE A 296 25.71 -2.68 -5.06
CA ILE A 296 26.87 -3.54 -4.84
C ILE A 296 28.13 -2.95 -5.47
N GLU A 297 28.08 -2.43 -6.70
CA GLU A 297 29.25 -1.78 -7.30
C GLU A 297 29.76 -0.62 -6.44
N ARG A 298 28.85 0.18 -5.89
CA ARG A 298 29.21 1.25 -4.96
C ARG A 298 29.86 0.69 -3.70
N ILE A 299 29.29 -0.37 -3.10
CA ILE A 299 29.86 -1.04 -1.92
C ILE A 299 31.27 -1.56 -2.20
N LYS A 300 31.51 -2.18 -3.37
CA LYS A 300 32.84 -2.69 -3.78
C LYS A 300 33.89 -1.58 -3.87
N ASN A 301 33.45 -0.37 -4.23
CA ASN A 301 34.31 0.79 -4.43
C ASN A 301 34.50 1.64 -3.16
N LEU A 302 33.87 1.28 -2.04
CA LEU A 302 34.08 1.99 -0.78
C LEU A 302 35.47 1.68 -0.20
N PRO A 303 36.16 2.69 0.37
CA PRO A 303 37.37 2.46 1.13
C PRO A 303 37.14 1.44 2.25
N LYS A 304 38.11 0.54 2.48
CA LYS A 304 38.04 -0.37 3.64
C LYS A 304 37.95 0.45 4.93
N GLY A 305 36.95 0.16 5.77
CA GLY A 305 36.69 0.87 7.02
C GLY A 305 35.61 1.95 6.96
N THR A 306 35.00 2.23 5.79
CA THR A 306 33.74 3.00 5.73
C THR A 306 32.54 2.07 5.82
N GLU A 307 32.24 1.60 7.03
CA GLU A 307 31.03 0.81 7.34
C GLU A 307 29.74 1.66 7.24
N ARG A 308 29.84 2.96 6.95
CA ARG A 308 28.74 3.93 6.80
C ARG A 308 27.74 3.65 5.66
N PHE A 309 27.89 2.57 4.89
CA PHE A 309 26.82 2.15 3.97
C PHE A 309 25.62 1.57 4.72
N GLU A 310 25.76 1.29 6.02
CA GLU A 310 24.78 0.55 6.82
C GLU A 310 23.63 1.40 7.39
N ASP A 311 23.63 2.72 7.18
CA ASP A 311 22.71 3.60 7.93
C ASP A 311 22.23 4.85 7.17
N CYS A 312 22.39 4.92 5.84
CA CYS A 312 21.96 6.10 5.07
C CYS A 312 21.24 5.71 3.78
N THR A 313 20.10 6.35 3.54
CA THR A 313 19.31 6.27 2.32
C THR A 313 20.18 6.61 1.12
N GLN A 314 20.26 5.67 0.19
CA GLN A 314 20.92 5.84 -1.10
C GLN A 314 19.86 5.91 -2.19
N THR A 315 19.89 6.97 -2.99
CA THR A 315 19.01 7.10 -4.15
C THR A 315 19.77 6.71 -5.42
N PHE A 316 19.15 5.88 -6.23
CA PHE A 316 19.63 5.43 -7.54
C PHE A 316 18.59 5.81 -8.60
N THR A 317 19.07 6.14 -9.79
CA THR A 317 18.22 6.27 -10.98
C THR A 317 18.58 5.14 -11.93
N VAL A 318 17.59 4.33 -12.30
CA VAL A 318 17.78 3.18 -13.18
C VAL A 318 16.88 3.27 -14.42
N PRO A 319 17.39 2.92 -15.61
CA PRO A 319 16.57 2.86 -16.81
C PRO A 319 15.64 1.64 -16.76
N SER A 320 14.46 1.77 -17.34
CA SER A 320 13.48 0.67 -17.52
C SER A 320 12.65 0.89 -18.78
N CYS A 321 11.79 -0.06 -19.16
CA CYS A 321 10.88 0.11 -20.28
C CYS A 321 9.85 1.25 -20.08
N VAL A 322 9.62 1.70 -18.84
CA VAL A 322 8.76 2.86 -18.51
C VAL A 322 9.57 4.17 -18.36
N GLY A 323 10.83 4.18 -18.82
CA GLY A 323 11.77 5.30 -18.68
C GLY A 323 12.60 5.21 -17.41
N GLU A 324 13.23 6.32 -17.02
CA GLU A 324 14.01 6.39 -15.78
C GLU A 324 13.11 6.20 -14.54
N VAL A 325 13.60 5.44 -13.58
CA VAL A 325 12.95 5.14 -12.31
C VAL A 325 13.90 5.51 -11.18
N GLU A 326 13.45 6.39 -10.29
CA GLU A 326 14.15 6.71 -9.05
C GLU A 326 13.82 5.66 -7.98
N VAL A 327 14.85 5.14 -7.35
CA VAL A 327 14.77 4.10 -6.31
C VAL A 327 15.58 4.55 -5.12
N SER A 328 14.94 4.63 -3.95
CA SER A 328 15.64 4.85 -2.69
C SER A 328 15.83 3.51 -1.98
N LEU A 329 17.05 3.26 -1.51
CA LEU A 329 17.47 2.02 -0.90
C LEU A 329 18.13 2.34 0.45
N VAL A 330 17.65 1.71 1.52
CA VAL A 330 18.27 1.77 2.84
C VAL A 330 18.68 0.37 3.23
N ARG A 331 19.98 0.12 3.41
CA ARG A 331 20.43 -1.14 4.01
C ARG A 331 20.13 -1.08 5.49
N PHE A 332 19.49 -2.11 6.03
CA PHE A 332 19.21 -2.22 7.44
C PHE A 332 19.67 -3.58 7.95
N SER A 333 20.58 -3.56 8.92
CA SER A 333 20.96 -4.75 9.67
C SER A 333 20.25 -4.68 11.02
N PHE A 334 19.41 -5.66 11.33
CA PHE A 334 18.79 -5.80 12.64
C PHE A 334 19.54 -6.87 13.43
N GLU A 335 20.21 -6.51 14.53
CA GLU A 335 20.60 -7.51 15.53
C GLU A 335 19.46 -7.58 16.57
N PRO A 336 18.69 -8.69 16.61
CA PRO A 336 17.77 -8.89 17.71
C PRO A 336 18.57 -8.87 19.01
N SER A 337 18.17 -8.03 19.96
CA SER A 337 18.68 -8.16 21.32
C SER A 337 18.26 -9.54 21.82
N LEU A 338 19.21 -10.35 22.28
CA LEU A 338 18.97 -11.69 22.85
C LEU A 338 17.92 -11.68 23.99
N ASP A 339 17.65 -10.51 24.57
CA ASP A 339 16.70 -10.30 25.66
C ASP A 339 15.25 -10.02 25.22
N ASP A 340 14.95 -9.90 23.92
CA ASP A 340 13.59 -9.69 23.40
C ASP A 340 13.22 -10.75 22.34
N PRO A 341 12.56 -11.86 22.73
CA PRO A 341 12.18 -12.95 21.84
C PRO A 341 10.96 -12.62 20.95
N SER A 342 10.44 -11.39 20.99
CA SER A 342 9.40 -10.92 20.09
C SER A 342 9.95 -10.78 18.67
N SER A 343 9.22 -11.24 17.66
CA SER A 343 9.46 -10.84 16.27
C SER A 343 9.73 -9.34 16.19
N PRO A 344 10.76 -8.87 15.49
CA PRO A 344 10.93 -7.45 15.27
C PRO A 344 9.68 -6.90 14.55
N THR A 345 8.92 -6.06 15.24
CA THR A 345 7.77 -5.36 14.67
C THR A 345 8.22 -4.01 14.11
N LEU A 346 7.38 -3.32 13.35
CA LEU A 346 7.63 -1.91 12.98
C LEU A 346 8.05 -1.07 14.21
N MET A 347 7.47 -1.36 15.38
CA MET A 347 7.83 -0.68 16.64
C MET A 347 9.27 -0.96 17.10
N SER A 348 9.77 -2.19 16.98
CA SER A 348 11.16 -2.51 17.38
C SER A 348 12.17 -1.88 16.42
N ILE A 349 11.84 -1.81 15.12
CA ILE A 349 12.65 -1.11 14.12
C ILE A 349 12.70 0.38 14.44
N MET A 350 11.54 1.03 14.61
CA MET A 350 11.47 2.44 15.03
C MET A 350 12.20 2.68 16.36
N ALA A 351 12.19 1.72 17.29
CA ALA A 351 12.91 1.83 18.55
C ALA A 351 14.42 1.64 18.42
N SER A 352 14.87 0.91 17.41
CA SER A 352 16.30 0.73 17.11
C SER A 352 16.88 1.95 16.39
N VAL A 353 16.08 2.64 15.55
CA VAL A 353 16.45 3.93 14.93
C VAL A 353 16.80 4.96 16.00
N CYS A 354 16.04 5.04 17.10
CA CYS A 354 16.34 5.92 18.23
C CYS A 354 17.62 5.59 18.99
N ARG A 355 18.00 4.32 19.05
CA ARG A 355 19.08 3.84 19.93
C ARG A 355 20.46 3.91 19.27
N ARG A 356 20.54 4.22 17.98
CA ARG A 356 21.81 4.36 17.26
C ARG A 356 22.31 5.79 17.35
N ASP A 357 23.34 6.00 18.17
CA ASP A 357 24.09 7.26 18.19
C ASP A 357 24.61 7.57 16.77
N GLY A 358 24.20 8.71 16.21
CA GLY A 358 24.63 9.17 14.89
C GLY A 358 23.80 8.69 13.70
N PHE A 359 22.72 7.92 13.92
CA PHE A 359 21.72 7.64 12.88
C PHE A 359 20.87 8.90 12.65
N ASN A 360 21.29 9.75 11.72
CA ASN A 360 20.61 10.99 11.35
C ASN A 360 19.98 10.90 9.96
N ASP A 361 19.32 9.77 9.68
CA ASP A 361 18.58 9.60 8.43
C ASP A 361 17.10 9.88 8.64
N ASP A 362 16.75 11.17 8.62
CA ASP A 362 15.37 11.66 8.66
C ASP A 362 14.52 11.01 7.56
N THR A 363 15.11 10.64 6.42
CA THR A 363 14.39 10.00 5.31
C THR A 363 13.89 8.62 5.71
N PHE A 364 14.74 7.81 6.35
CA PHE A 364 14.36 6.48 6.81
C PHE A 364 13.36 6.53 7.95
N ARG A 365 13.54 7.45 8.91
CA ARG A 365 12.57 7.69 9.99
C ARG A 365 11.20 8.06 9.40
N THR A 366 11.17 9.06 8.53
CA THR A 366 9.95 9.53 7.84
C THR A 366 9.29 8.41 7.05
N MET A 367 10.08 7.52 6.44
CA MET A 367 9.55 6.35 5.73
C MET A 367 8.77 5.42 6.68
N LEU A 368 9.34 5.06 7.84
CA LEU A 368 8.69 4.21 8.84
C LEU A 368 7.46 4.89 9.46
N GLU A 369 7.53 6.19 9.72
CA GLU A 369 6.40 6.98 10.22
C GLU A 369 5.25 6.99 9.21
N ASN A 370 5.53 7.15 7.91
CA ASN A 370 4.51 7.08 6.87
C ASN A 370 3.84 5.70 6.77
N GLU A 371 4.62 4.62 6.90
CA GLU A 371 4.07 3.25 6.96
C GLU A 371 3.10 3.10 8.15
N LEU A 372 3.52 3.59 9.33
CA LEU A 372 2.67 3.61 10.51
C LEU A 372 1.38 4.41 10.28
N MET A 373 1.49 5.58 9.64
CA MET A 373 0.34 6.44 9.36
C MET A 373 -0.67 5.78 8.42
N ILE A 374 -0.22 5.10 7.37
CA ILE A 374 -1.10 4.33 6.46
C ILE A 374 -1.81 3.22 7.23
N ALA A 375 -1.07 2.46 8.04
CA ALA A 375 -1.64 1.38 8.85
C ALA A 375 -2.66 1.91 9.87
N PHE A 376 -2.41 3.09 10.44
CA PHE A 376 -3.34 3.76 11.35
C PHE A 376 -4.59 4.27 10.63
N GLU A 377 -4.45 4.89 9.45
CA GLU A 377 -5.57 5.38 8.65
C GLU A 377 -6.55 4.26 8.25
N GLN A 378 -6.03 3.07 7.99
CA GLN A 378 -6.83 1.88 7.67
C GLN A 378 -7.42 1.17 8.92
N SER A 379 -7.16 1.69 10.11
CA SER A 379 -7.58 1.05 11.36
C SER A 379 -9.00 1.46 11.79
N PRO A 380 -9.72 0.59 12.54
CA PRO A 380 -10.98 0.95 13.18
C PRO A 380 -10.88 2.17 14.10
N GLU A 381 -9.72 2.43 14.71
CA GLU A 381 -9.52 3.58 15.59
C GLU A 381 -9.51 4.92 14.85
N ALA A 382 -9.15 4.93 13.56
CA ALA A 382 -9.15 6.12 12.73
C ALA A 382 -10.47 6.34 11.98
N ALA A 383 -11.40 5.38 12.00
CA ALA A 383 -12.62 5.41 11.18
C ALA A 383 -13.51 6.64 11.40
N ASP A 384 -13.54 7.18 12.61
CA ASP A 384 -14.36 8.34 12.99
C ASP A 384 -13.56 9.67 12.99
N LEU A 385 -12.30 9.66 12.53
CA LEU A 385 -11.44 10.84 12.48
C LEU A 385 -11.45 11.46 11.09
N ASP A 386 -11.74 12.76 11.01
CA ASP A 386 -11.74 13.50 9.74
C ASP A 386 -10.33 13.74 9.18
N ASP A 387 -9.32 13.80 10.06
CA ASP A 387 -7.91 14.03 9.75
C ASP A 387 -7.04 13.47 10.90
N ILE A 388 -5.86 12.95 10.55
CA ILE A 388 -4.88 12.32 11.44
C ILE A 388 -3.56 13.10 11.52
N HIS A 389 -3.46 14.29 10.92
CA HIS A 389 -2.23 15.09 10.86
C HIS A 389 -1.59 15.40 12.23
N ALA A 390 -2.38 15.43 13.31
CA ALA A 390 -1.87 15.55 14.69
C ALA A 390 -0.78 14.51 15.01
N CYS A 391 -0.85 13.30 14.45
CA CYS A 391 0.16 12.26 14.65
C CYS A 391 1.53 12.69 14.15
N GLN A 392 1.60 13.30 12.96
CA GLN A 392 2.87 13.77 12.38
C GLN A 392 3.51 14.85 13.25
N ILE A 393 2.70 15.79 13.76
CA ILE A 393 3.18 16.84 14.68
C ILE A 393 3.85 16.21 15.91
N VAL A 394 3.24 15.18 16.51
CA VAL A 394 3.81 14.51 17.68
C VAL A 394 5.09 13.73 17.32
N MET A 395 5.10 13.03 16.19
CA MET A 395 6.28 12.25 15.76
C MET A 395 7.48 13.16 15.44
N ASP A 396 7.25 14.25 14.70
CA ASP A 396 8.29 15.23 14.37
C ASP A 396 8.88 15.86 15.63
N LEU A 397 8.02 16.32 16.56
CA LEU A 397 8.49 16.92 17.80
C LEU A 397 9.16 15.90 18.73
N ALA A 398 8.69 14.66 18.77
CA ALA A 398 9.32 13.61 19.55
C ALA A 398 10.76 13.37 19.07
N ALA A 399 10.95 13.31 17.76
CA ALA A 399 12.26 13.11 17.16
C ALA A 399 13.16 14.35 17.37
N ASP A 400 12.67 15.54 17.05
CA ASP A 400 13.45 16.78 17.09
C ASP A 400 13.84 17.21 18.51
N ARG A 401 12.99 16.93 19.51
CA ARG A 401 13.16 17.44 20.88
C ARG A 401 13.75 16.43 21.83
N PHE A 402 13.43 15.15 21.64
CA PHE A 402 13.81 14.10 22.57
C PHE A 402 14.60 12.98 21.93
N ASN A 403 14.87 13.05 20.62
CA ASN A 403 15.47 11.95 19.86
C ASN A 403 14.67 10.64 20.03
N HIS A 404 13.34 10.77 20.16
CA HIS A 404 12.41 9.65 20.34
C HIS A 404 11.53 9.47 19.11
N THR A 405 11.29 8.23 18.74
CA THR A 405 10.19 7.81 17.87
C THR A 405 8.97 7.56 18.73
N ILE A 406 7.80 7.49 18.11
CA ILE A 406 6.56 7.14 18.81
C ILE A 406 6.64 5.79 19.56
N SER A 407 7.52 4.87 19.13
CA SER A 407 7.72 3.57 19.79
C SER A 407 8.61 3.64 21.03
N THR A 408 9.33 4.74 21.28
CA THR A 408 10.16 4.95 22.47
C THR A 408 9.70 6.13 23.32
N LEU A 409 8.77 6.95 22.81
CA LEU A 409 8.21 8.08 23.53
C LEU A 409 7.44 7.61 24.77
N GLY A 410 7.94 7.98 25.94
CA GLY A 410 7.32 7.68 27.24
C GLY A 410 6.25 8.71 27.65
N PRO A 411 5.48 8.43 28.71
CA PRO A 411 4.39 9.27 29.17
C PRO A 411 4.84 10.69 29.59
N ASN A 412 6.02 10.81 30.21
CA ASN A 412 6.54 12.11 30.65
C ASN A 412 6.88 13.01 29.46
N HIS A 413 7.58 12.48 28.46
CA HIS A 413 7.92 13.22 27.24
C HIS A 413 6.66 13.52 26.41
N LEU A 414 5.68 12.60 26.37
CA LEU A 414 4.39 12.88 25.74
C LEU A 414 3.64 14.01 26.44
N HIS A 415 3.63 14.04 27.77
CA HIS A 415 3.03 15.12 28.54
C HIS A 415 3.71 16.46 28.22
N GLU A 416 5.04 16.51 28.25
CA GLU A 416 5.82 17.72 27.95
C GLU A 416 5.58 18.20 26.51
N LEU A 417 5.55 17.29 25.54
CA LEU A 417 5.19 17.61 24.15
C LEU A 417 3.83 18.30 24.04
N ILE A 418 2.81 17.67 24.62
CA ILE A 418 1.42 18.09 24.43
C ILE A 418 1.13 19.37 25.22
N PHE A 419 1.53 19.44 26.48
CA PHE A 419 1.08 20.51 27.38
C PHE A 419 2.08 21.66 27.52
N GLU A 420 3.33 21.50 27.08
CA GLU A 420 4.34 22.54 27.18
C GLU A 420 4.82 22.99 25.80
N PHE A 421 5.29 22.06 24.95
CA PHE A 421 5.87 22.44 23.66
C PHE A 421 4.84 22.90 22.64
N ILE A 422 3.81 22.12 22.37
CA ILE A 422 2.79 22.47 21.38
C ILE A 422 2.16 23.85 21.65
N PRO A 423 1.78 24.18 22.90
CA PRO A 423 1.35 25.53 23.25
C PRO A 423 2.42 26.60 23.05
N ALA A 424 3.65 26.37 23.51
CA ALA A 424 4.74 27.33 23.41
C ALA A 424 5.09 27.68 21.94
N TYR A 425 5.00 26.70 21.03
CA TYR A 425 5.22 26.91 19.60
C TYR A 425 3.98 27.38 18.85
N SER A 426 2.81 27.44 19.50
CA SER A 426 1.54 27.86 18.90
C SER A 426 1.20 27.08 17.62
N LEU A 427 1.46 25.77 17.65
CA LEU A 427 1.23 24.88 16.50
C LEU A 427 -0.26 24.59 16.27
N LEU A 428 -1.11 24.90 17.26
CA LEU A 428 -2.54 24.64 17.25
C LEU A 428 -3.33 25.87 17.69
N ASP A 429 -4.55 25.98 17.19
CA ASP A 429 -5.57 26.86 17.74
C ASP A 429 -6.28 26.20 18.94
N GLU A 430 -6.79 27.04 19.84
CA GLU A 430 -7.53 26.60 21.02
C GLU A 430 -8.71 25.67 20.68
N SER A 431 -9.39 25.92 19.55
CA SER A 431 -10.51 25.10 19.07
C SER A 431 -10.09 23.69 18.64
N GLU A 432 -8.81 23.49 18.33
CA GLU A 432 -8.26 22.23 17.82
C GLU A 432 -7.82 21.30 18.96
N ALA A 433 -7.74 21.80 20.20
CA ALA A 433 -7.28 21.03 21.36
C ALA A 433 -8.02 19.70 21.56
N LYS A 434 -9.34 19.70 21.37
CA LYS A 434 -10.14 18.48 21.48
C LYS A 434 -9.81 17.47 20.38
N TRP A 435 -9.81 17.93 19.13
CA TRP A 435 -9.46 17.10 17.98
C TRP A 435 -8.06 16.49 18.16
N PHE A 436 -7.07 17.31 18.52
CA PHE A 436 -5.70 16.88 18.70
C PHE A 436 -5.58 15.75 19.73
N ILE A 437 -6.17 15.94 20.92
CA ILE A 437 -6.16 14.90 21.96
C ILE A 437 -6.90 13.63 21.52
N ASP A 438 -8.02 13.77 20.81
CA ASP A 438 -8.79 12.61 20.35
C ASP A 438 -8.01 11.79 19.31
N VAL A 439 -7.32 12.44 18.36
CA VAL A 439 -6.46 11.78 17.37
C VAL A 439 -5.29 11.05 18.04
N ILE A 440 -4.55 11.70 18.94
CA ILE A 440 -3.41 11.06 19.61
C ILE A 440 -3.88 9.91 20.51
N ARG A 441 -5.06 10.01 21.13
CA ARG A 441 -5.64 8.91 21.90
C ARG A 441 -5.99 7.72 21.00
N ALA A 442 -6.55 7.96 19.82
CA ALA A 442 -6.84 6.92 18.84
C ALA A 442 -5.54 6.24 18.36
N LEU A 443 -4.48 7.01 18.08
CA LEU A 443 -3.18 6.48 17.71
C LEU A 443 -2.63 5.53 18.79
N TYR A 444 -2.60 5.93 20.06
CA TYR A 444 -2.09 5.06 21.13
C TYR A 444 -2.96 3.82 21.39
N LYS A 445 -4.27 3.90 21.17
CA LYS A 445 -5.15 2.71 21.19
C LYS A 445 -4.80 1.74 20.07
N PHE A 446 -4.59 2.26 18.87
CA PHE A 446 -4.15 1.48 17.72
C PHE A 446 -2.78 0.83 17.99
N LEU A 447 -1.79 1.60 18.47
CA LEU A 447 -0.46 1.10 18.80
C LEU A 447 -0.49 -0.01 19.87
N LYS A 448 -1.35 0.15 20.88
CA LYS A 448 -1.59 -0.88 21.90
C LYS A 448 -2.17 -2.15 21.28
N ARG A 449 -3.25 -2.03 20.50
CA ARG A 449 -3.97 -3.18 19.93
C ARG A 449 -3.14 -3.91 18.86
N ARG A 450 -2.55 -3.16 17.92
CA ARG A 450 -1.89 -3.70 16.73
C ARG A 450 -0.48 -4.21 17.01
N TYR A 451 0.27 -3.51 17.87
CA TYR A 451 1.69 -3.78 18.09
C TYR A 451 2.04 -4.11 19.54
N GLY A 452 1.08 -4.12 20.47
CA GLY A 452 1.34 -4.45 21.87
C GLY A 452 2.29 -3.47 22.57
N LEU A 453 2.29 -2.19 22.17
CA LEU A 453 3.25 -1.20 22.64
C LEU A 453 3.21 -1.07 24.17
N LYS A 454 4.34 -1.41 24.83
CA LYS A 454 4.44 -1.58 26.29
C LYS A 454 4.00 -0.34 27.08
N GLN A 455 4.41 0.85 26.64
CA GLN A 455 4.09 2.12 27.31
C GLN A 455 2.76 2.74 26.90
N ALA A 456 1.98 2.12 25.99
CA ALA A 456 0.77 2.73 25.46
C ALA A 456 -0.26 3.04 26.54
N ASP A 457 -0.42 2.17 27.54
CA ASP A 457 -1.34 2.42 28.67
C ASP A 457 -0.94 3.64 29.49
N ASP A 458 0.36 3.84 29.70
CA ASP A 458 0.88 4.97 30.46
C ASP A 458 0.69 6.28 29.68
N CYS A 459 0.94 6.24 28.36
CA CYS A 459 0.68 7.37 27.46
C CYS A 459 -0.82 7.68 27.35
N LEU A 460 -1.70 6.68 27.31
CA LEU A 460 -3.15 6.89 27.30
C LEU A 460 -3.63 7.58 28.57
N ARG A 461 -3.06 7.26 29.74
CA ARG A 461 -3.37 7.93 31.01
C ARG A 461 -3.05 9.43 30.99
N VAL A 462 -2.04 9.86 30.22
CA VAL A 462 -1.73 11.29 30.01
C VAL A 462 -2.82 11.99 29.20
N LEU A 463 -3.49 11.27 28.31
CA LEU A 463 -4.49 11.77 27.36
C LEU A 463 -5.94 11.63 27.87
N GLU A 464 -6.15 11.03 29.03
CA GLU A 464 -7.47 10.79 29.61
C GLU A 464 -7.98 11.98 30.44
N GLY A 465 -9.23 11.88 30.89
CA GLY A 465 -9.86 12.88 31.75
C GLY A 465 -10.02 14.23 31.07
N ASP A 466 -9.46 15.27 31.68
CA ASP A 466 -9.56 16.67 31.28
C ASP A 466 -8.43 17.13 30.34
N ALA A 467 -7.66 16.21 29.76
CA ALA A 467 -6.52 16.50 28.86
C ALA A 467 -6.86 17.53 27.77
N ALA A 468 -8.02 17.39 27.09
CA ALA A 468 -8.44 18.36 26.08
C ALA A 468 -8.65 19.77 26.65
N GLN A 469 -9.21 19.88 27.86
CA GLN A 469 -9.41 21.16 28.52
C GLN A 469 -8.09 21.75 29.03
N LYS A 470 -7.18 20.92 29.52
CA LYS A 470 -5.82 21.33 29.92
C LYS A 470 -5.04 21.89 28.75
N LEU A 471 -5.01 21.18 27.62
CA LEU A 471 -4.36 21.66 26.40
C LEU A 471 -4.99 22.97 25.92
N ARG A 472 -6.32 23.04 25.93
CA ARG A 472 -7.06 24.25 25.59
C ARG A 472 -6.64 25.44 26.44
N ASN A 473 -6.60 25.29 27.76
CA ASN A 473 -6.18 26.35 28.68
C ASN A 473 -4.73 26.78 28.42
N ALA A 474 -3.81 25.81 28.22
CA ALA A 474 -2.43 26.10 27.89
C ALA A 474 -2.28 26.90 26.58
N LEU A 475 -3.07 26.55 25.55
CA LEU A 475 -3.12 27.29 24.27
C LEU A 475 -3.72 28.70 24.44
N SER A 476 -4.70 28.88 25.34
CA SER A 476 -5.26 30.19 25.68
C SER A 476 -4.25 31.07 26.42
N ASP A 477 -3.48 30.50 27.35
CA ASP A 477 -2.44 31.19 28.13
C ASP A 477 -1.26 31.62 27.23
N CYS A 478 -0.93 30.83 26.20
CA CYS A 478 0.10 31.17 25.21
C CYS A 478 -0.20 32.41 24.36
N ARG A 479 -1.43 32.97 24.38
CA ARG A 479 -1.67 34.31 23.80
C ARG A 479 -0.86 35.41 24.50
N VAL A 480 -0.56 35.25 25.78
CA VAL A 480 0.34 36.13 26.55
C VAL A 480 1.79 35.98 26.07
N VAL A 481 2.21 34.76 25.74
CA VAL A 481 3.53 34.45 25.15
C VAL A 481 3.65 35.01 23.73
N LYS A 482 2.58 35.00 22.92
CA LYS A 482 2.53 35.67 21.61
C LYS A 482 2.76 37.18 21.74
N MET A 483 2.19 37.84 22.75
CA MET A 483 2.42 39.27 22.99
C MET A 483 3.87 39.55 23.43
N LEU A 484 4.44 38.73 24.30
CA LEU A 484 5.83 38.84 24.72
C LEU A 484 6.82 38.59 23.57
N LYS A 485 6.51 37.65 22.67
CA LYS A 485 7.32 37.40 21.46
C LYS A 485 7.22 38.56 20.48
N VAL A 486 6.04 39.17 20.32
CA VAL A 486 5.87 40.41 19.53
C VAL A 486 6.66 41.58 20.14
N ILE A 487 6.64 41.74 21.47
CA ILE A 487 7.41 42.77 22.19
C ILE A 487 8.92 42.54 22.10
N ARG A 488 9.37 41.27 22.08
CA ARG A 488 10.77 40.91 21.90
C ARG A 488 11.24 41.14 20.45
N THR A 489 10.45 40.73 19.47
CA THR A 489 10.72 41.01 18.06
C THR A 489 10.75 42.52 17.80
N ALA A 490 9.87 43.28 18.46
CA ALA A 490 9.83 44.74 18.42
C ALA A 490 11.13 45.39 18.92
N GLY A 491 11.60 45.01 20.11
CA GLY A 491 12.82 45.58 20.67
C GLY A 491 14.05 45.24 19.82
N THR A 492 14.11 44.02 19.29
CA THR A 492 15.18 43.60 18.35
C THR A 492 15.15 44.45 17.07
N TYR A 493 13.96 44.69 16.50
CA TYR A 493 13.80 45.52 15.29
C TYR A 493 14.11 47.00 15.53
N ALA A 494 13.86 47.49 16.75
CA ALA A 494 14.20 48.83 17.20
C ALA A 494 15.70 48.98 17.58
N GLY A 495 16.50 47.94 17.37
CA GLY A 495 17.95 47.96 17.57
C GLY A 495 18.40 47.74 19.01
N PHE A 496 17.50 47.31 19.90
CA PHE A 496 17.85 46.95 21.28
C PHE A 496 18.39 45.52 21.34
N ASP A 497 19.50 45.35 22.06
CA ASP A 497 20.07 44.04 22.35
C ASP A 497 19.36 43.40 23.55
N LEU A 498 18.31 42.64 23.26
CA LEU A 498 17.46 42.02 24.28
C LEU A 498 18.07 40.77 24.93
N ASP A 499 19.27 40.36 24.52
CA ASP A 499 20.00 39.27 25.15
C ASP A 499 20.90 39.77 26.30
N THR A 500 20.94 41.10 26.54
CA THR A 500 21.66 41.74 27.65
C THR A 500 20.71 42.39 28.66
N LYS A 501 21.13 42.45 29.93
CA LYS A 501 20.33 43.12 30.98
C LYS A 501 20.19 44.61 30.70
N GLU A 502 21.25 45.30 30.27
CA GLU A 502 21.18 46.71 29.91
C GLU A 502 20.22 46.97 28.73
N GLY A 503 20.25 46.14 27.69
CA GLY A 503 19.36 46.30 26.53
C GLY A 503 17.90 45.98 26.84
N THR A 504 17.62 45.02 27.73
CA THR A 504 16.25 44.77 28.22
C THR A 504 15.71 45.91 29.10
N GLU A 505 16.55 46.56 29.90
CA GLU A 505 16.15 47.72 30.72
C GLU A 505 15.92 48.96 29.85
N ALA A 506 16.82 49.22 28.89
CA ALA A 506 16.70 50.33 27.94
C ALA A 506 15.44 50.20 27.07
N TRP A 507 15.11 48.98 26.61
CA TRP A 507 13.88 48.72 25.88
C TRP A 507 12.63 48.93 26.73
N ARG A 508 12.67 48.49 28.00
CA ARG A 508 11.57 48.67 28.95
C ARG A 508 11.32 50.15 29.26
N GLN A 509 12.39 50.94 29.39
CA GLN A 509 12.30 52.38 29.62
C GLN A 509 11.79 53.12 28.37
N ALA A 510 12.23 52.71 27.17
CA ALA A 510 11.71 53.23 25.91
C ALA A 510 10.20 52.96 25.69
N LEU A 511 9.68 51.85 26.22
CA LEU A 511 8.25 51.53 26.20
C LEU A 511 7.42 52.35 27.20
N GLN A 512 8.04 52.87 28.26
CA GLN A 512 7.38 53.70 29.28
C GLN A 512 7.35 55.18 28.89
N ASP A 513 8.37 55.66 28.18
CA ASP A 513 8.56 57.09 27.88
C ASP A 513 7.94 57.57 26.54
N GLY A 514 7.44 56.66 25.69
CA GLY A 514 6.90 57.01 24.38
C GLY A 514 5.62 56.25 23.98
N PRO A 515 4.78 56.81 23.09
CA PRO A 515 3.68 56.05 22.52
C PRO A 515 4.23 54.94 21.62
N MET A 516 3.65 53.74 21.75
CA MET A 516 3.98 52.58 20.91
C MET A 516 3.99 52.98 19.42
N PRO A 517 5.04 52.61 18.65
CA PRO A 517 5.13 52.95 17.23
C PRO A 517 3.88 52.50 16.46
N SER A 518 3.47 53.28 15.45
CA SER A 518 2.19 53.11 14.71
C SER A 518 2.00 51.72 14.08
N PHE A 519 3.09 51.01 13.75
CA PHE A 519 3.08 49.62 13.30
C PHE A 519 2.47 48.67 14.36
N PHE A 520 2.67 48.94 15.65
CA PHE A 520 2.11 48.16 16.77
C PHE A 520 0.63 48.41 16.99
N GLN A 521 0.13 49.63 16.74
CA GLN A 521 -1.30 49.88 16.74
C GLN A 521 -1.99 49.09 15.62
N GLN A 522 -1.37 48.93 14.45
CA GLN A 522 -1.92 48.10 13.36
C GLN A 522 -1.93 46.60 13.67
N LEU A 523 -0.89 46.06 14.34
CA LEU A 523 -0.84 44.65 14.76
C LEU A 523 -1.79 44.32 15.92
N ALA A 524 -1.94 45.24 16.88
CA ALA A 524 -2.93 45.09 17.95
C ALA A 524 -4.37 45.27 17.41
N SER A 525 -4.59 46.18 16.47
CA SER A 525 -5.91 46.41 15.84
C SER A 525 -6.35 45.26 14.93
N SER A 526 -5.41 44.59 14.27
CA SER A 526 -5.71 43.38 13.48
C SER A 526 -6.04 42.17 14.36
N SER A 527 -5.61 42.16 15.63
CA SER A 527 -6.06 41.19 16.63
C SER A 527 -7.40 41.57 17.31
N ALA A 528 -7.83 42.83 17.25
CA ALA A 528 -9.11 43.31 17.81
C ALA A 528 -10.25 43.41 16.76
N GLN A 529 -9.97 43.30 15.46
CA GLN A 529 -10.97 43.25 14.39
C GLN A 529 -11.45 41.83 14.04
N GLY A 530 -11.35 40.89 14.99
CA GLY A 530 -11.99 39.57 14.92
C GLY A 530 -13.47 39.54 15.30
N SER A 531 -14.11 40.68 15.60
CA SER A 531 -15.56 40.73 15.87
C SER A 531 -16.30 41.86 15.14
N SER A 532 -17.20 41.43 14.26
CA SER A 532 -18.25 42.17 13.51
C SER A 532 -17.75 42.91 12.24
N GLN A 533 -18.28 42.70 11.04
CA GLN A 533 -19.67 42.46 10.65
C GLN A 533 -19.82 41.40 9.54
N LYS A 534 -20.89 40.61 9.66
CA LYS A 534 -21.41 39.68 8.67
C LYS A 534 -21.57 40.33 7.28
N THR A 535 -20.85 39.84 6.29
CA THR A 535 -21.39 39.77 4.92
C THR A 535 -22.26 38.51 4.80
N PRO A 536 -23.49 38.60 4.28
CA PRO A 536 -24.34 37.43 4.12
C PRO A 536 -23.78 36.57 2.99
N ASP A 537 -23.22 35.45 3.44
CA ASP A 537 -22.80 34.28 2.70
C ASP A 537 -23.70 33.97 1.48
N LYS A 538 -23.17 34.21 0.27
CA LYS A 538 -23.78 33.88 -1.03
C LYS A 538 -24.11 32.38 -1.15
N SER A 539 -23.52 31.53 -0.30
CA SER A 539 -23.81 30.10 -0.20
C SER A 539 -25.18 29.79 0.41
N LYS A 540 -25.61 30.55 1.44
CA LYS A 540 -26.92 30.35 2.10
C LYS A 540 -28.09 30.87 1.25
N ALA A 541 -27.88 31.90 0.42
CA ALA A 541 -28.87 32.38 -0.56
C ALA A 541 -29.10 31.37 -1.71
N LYS A 542 -28.03 30.70 -2.20
CA LYS A 542 -28.13 29.62 -3.20
C LYS A 542 -28.88 28.39 -2.65
N ARG A 543 -28.64 28.00 -1.40
CA ARG A 543 -29.36 26.90 -0.72
C ARG A 543 -30.84 27.22 -0.46
N LYS A 544 -31.21 28.47 -0.16
CA LYS A 544 -32.62 28.88 -0.01
C LYS A 544 -33.36 29.02 -1.36
N ALA A 545 -32.69 29.47 -2.42
CA ALA A 545 -33.27 29.55 -3.77
C ALA A 545 -33.54 28.16 -4.37
N ALA A 546 -32.61 27.20 -4.21
CA ALA A 546 -32.79 25.83 -4.67
C ALA A 546 -33.93 25.09 -3.93
N ARG A 547 -34.12 25.39 -2.63
CA ARG A 547 -35.20 24.82 -1.80
C ARG A 547 -36.58 25.45 -2.09
N LYS A 548 -36.62 26.69 -2.61
CA LYS A 548 -37.86 27.36 -3.05
C LYS A 548 -38.27 26.95 -4.48
N ALA A 549 -37.31 26.63 -5.35
CA ALA A 549 -37.56 26.07 -6.69
C ALA A 549 -38.12 24.63 -6.63
N ARG A 550 -37.63 23.79 -5.70
CA ARG A 550 -38.16 22.42 -5.47
C ARG A 550 -39.55 22.36 -4.85
N LYS A 551 -40.08 23.47 -4.30
CA LYS A 551 -41.44 23.53 -3.72
C LYS A 551 -42.50 24.09 -4.66
N LYS A 552 -42.15 24.39 -5.92
CA LYS A 552 -43.06 24.99 -6.92
C LYS A 552 -43.41 24.05 -8.10
N ASN A 553 -42.90 22.81 -8.07
CA ASN A 553 -43.23 21.75 -9.04
C ASN A 553 -43.80 20.50 -8.35
N ARG A 554 -44.53 20.68 -7.25
CA ARG A 554 -45.42 19.66 -6.69
C ARG A 554 -46.71 20.30 -6.24
#